data_AF-A0A6V7SZT1-F1
#
_entry.id   AF-A0A6V7SZT1-F1
#
_cell.length_a   1.000
_cell.length_b   1.000
_cell.length_c   1.000
_cell.angle_alpha   90.00
_cell.angle_beta   90.00
_cell.angle_gamma   90.00
#
_symmetry.space_group_name_H-M   'P 1'
#
loop_
_entity.id
_entity.type
_entity.pdbx_description
1 polymer ?
#
loop_
_entity_poly.entity_id
_entity_poly.type
_entity_poly.pdbx_seq_one_letter_code
_entity_poly.pdbx_strand_id
1 'polypeptide(L)'
;MYQIYKYLKIDASPIALHDFYENLEQFISSNSIFQPSQNYFTLIKKNFKRKCVSCNKSPKKILICLYCGSTICLHESDEATGPLSQTISKCIYHTTICGGDQCLYLCLNTSSILFTSENRFEFMSGPYVDKNGDIDPHLKRGKNLYLSQHKLNQIFDVIVNSTADVEIYKHTLKAE
;
A
#
# COMPACT_ATOMS: atom_id res chain seq x y z
N MET A 1 13.06 -20.16 -3.80
CA MET A 1 13.47 -18.93 -3.09
C MET A 1 14.31 -18.00 -3.95
N TYR A 2 15.47 -18.39 -4.50
CA TYR A 2 16.38 -17.47 -5.21
C TYR A 2 15.93 -16.95 -6.60
N GLN A 3 14.98 -17.61 -7.27
CA GLN A 3 14.53 -17.18 -8.61
C GLN A 3 13.61 -15.96 -8.59
N ILE A 4 12.80 -15.73 -7.54
CA ILE A 4 11.87 -14.59 -7.46
C ILE A 4 12.61 -13.26 -7.27
N TYR A 5 13.64 -13.22 -6.42
CA TYR A 5 14.44 -12.02 -6.18
C TYR A 5 15.14 -11.52 -7.45
N LYS A 6 15.59 -12.44 -8.31
CA LYS A 6 16.26 -12.12 -9.58
C LYS A 6 15.32 -11.47 -10.61
N TYR A 7 14.02 -11.79 -10.59
CA TYR A 7 13.04 -11.20 -11.50
C TYR A 7 12.57 -9.81 -11.06
N LEU A 8 12.63 -9.50 -9.76
CA LEU A 8 12.11 -8.25 -9.21
C LEU A 8 13.12 -7.09 -9.20
N LYS A 9 14.40 -7.34 -9.52
CA LYS A 9 15.50 -6.35 -9.34
C LYS A 9 15.47 -5.68 -7.95
N ILE A 10 14.96 -6.39 -6.96
CA ILE A 10 15.00 -5.97 -5.56
C ILE A 10 16.37 -6.39 -5.06
N ASP A 11 17.13 -5.45 -4.51
CA ASP A 11 18.31 -5.81 -3.75
C ASP A 11 17.84 -6.68 -2.58
N ALA A 12 18.22 -7.96 -2.63
CA ALA A 12 17.75 -8.98 -1.70
C ALA A 12 18.49 -8.93 -0.36
N SER A 13 19.32 -7.91 -0.12
CA SER A 13 19.69 -7.53 1.23
C SER A 13 18.38 -7.32 2.00
N PRO A 14 18.07 -8.13 3.02
CA PRO A 14 16.98 -7.81 3.91
C PRO A 14 17.29 -6.42 4.44
N ILE A 15 16.44 -5.43 4.13
CA ILE A 15 16.44 -4.20 4.93
C ILE A 15 16.15 -4.71 6.33
N ALA A 16 17.13 -4.62 7.22
CA ALA A 16 17.02 -5.22 8.52
C ALA A 16 15.79 -4.63 9.22
N LEU A 17 14.96 -5.48 9.80
CA LEU A 17 13.70 -5.11 10.45
C LEU A 17 13.87 -3.96 11.47
N HIS A 18 15.09 -3.79 11.99
CA HIS A 18 15.47 -2.76 12.97
C HIS A 18 15.84 -1.39 12.37
N ASP A 19 16.18 -1.30 11.08
CA ASP A 19 16.52 -0.01 10.44
C ASP A 19 15.26 0.81 10.06
N PHE A 20 14.08 0.21 10.10
CA PHE A 20 12.81 0.87 9.76
C PHE A 20 12.30 1.84 10.84
N TYR A 21 12.62 1.58 12.11
CA TYR A 21 11.97 2.24 13.25
C TYR A 21 12.80 3.39 13.84
N GLU A 22 14.12 3.43 13.60
CA GLU A 22 14.99 4.39 14.28
C GLU A 22 15.26 5.69 13.48
N ASN A 23 14.94 5.77 12.18
CA ASN A 23 15.18 6.99 11.37
C ASN A 23 14.18 7.20 10.21
N LEU A 24 13.05 7.87 10.49
CA LEU A 24 12.01 8.23 9.50
C LEU A 24 12.56 8.93 8.24
N GLU A 25 13.46 9.91 8.42
CA GLU A 25 14.02 10.68 7.30
C GLU A 25 14.89 9.80 6.39
N GLN A 26 15.66 8.88 6.98
CA GLN A 26 16.51 7.95 6.24
C GLN A 26 15.68 6.87 5.53
N PHE A 27 14.58 6.44 6.14
CA PHE A 27 13.62 5.54 5.52
C PHE A 27 12.96 6.21 4.30
N ILE A 28 12.31 7.37 4.47
CA ILE A 28 11.61 8.08 3.38
C ILE A 28 12.57 8.46 2.23
N SER A 29 13.83 8.79 2.55
CA SER A 29 14.86 9.12 1.55
C SER A 29 15.55 7.89 0.94
N SER A 30 15.24 6.67 1.40
CA SER A 30 15.80 5.45 0.84
C SER A 30 15.36 5.27 -0.61
N ASN A 31 16.34 5.04 -1.49
CA ASN A 31 16.10 4.65 -2.88
C ASN A 31 15.34 3.32 -3.02
N SER A 32 15.24 2.56 -1.93
CA SER A 32 14.50 1.30 -1.88
C SER A 32 12.99 1.49 -1.75
N ILE A 33 12.50 2.68 -1.40
CA ILE A 33 11.07 2.99 -1.34
C ILE A 33 10.55 3.39 -2.72
N PHE A 34 9.40 2.86 -3.09
CA PHE A 34 8.71 3.26 -4.29
C PHE A 34 8.19 4.69 -4.19
N GLN A 35 8.72 5.55 -5.05
CA GLN A 35 8.27 6.93 -5.19
C GLN A 35 7.17 7.02 -6.25
N PRO A 36 5.90 7.24 -5.87
CA PRO A 36 4.80 7.31 -6.81
C PRO A 36 4.87 8.62 -7.63
N SER A 37 4.25 8.63 -8.82
CA SER A 37 4.29 9.81 -9.68
C SER A 37 3.51 10.99 -9.08
N GLN A 38 4.05 12.21 -9.19
CA GLN A 38 3.43 13.42 -8.63
C GLN A 38 1.99 13.65 -9.12
N ASN A 39 1.72 13.37 -10.40
CA ASN A 39 0.38 13.43 -10.98
C ASN A 39 -0.28 12.04 -10.95
N TYR A 40 -1.49 11.95 -10.38
CA TYR A 40 -2.17 10.67 -10.17
C TYR A 40 -2.55 9.96 -11.47
N PHE A 41 -3.00 10.70 -12.48
CA PHE A 41 -3.33 10.14 -13.80
C PHE A 41 -2.10 9.51 -14.47
N THR A 42 -0.93 10.13 -14.31
CA THR A 42 0.35 9.56 -14.78
C THR A 42 0.65 8.23 -14.09
N LEU A 43 0.41 8.13 -12.78
CA LEU A 43 0.56 6.88 -12.05
C LEU A 43 -0.39 5.79 -12.56
N ILE A 44 -1.68 6.11 -12.73
CA ILE A 44 -2.67 5.19 -13.32
C ILE A 44 -2.19 4.71 -14.69
N LYS A 45 -1.81 5.63 -15.59
CA LYS A 45 -1.38 5.29 -16.95
C LYS A 45 -0.15 4.38 -16.98
N LYS A 46 0.79 4.51 -16.03
CA LYS A 46 1.96 3.65 -15.91
C LYS A 46 1.65 2.24 -15.39
N ASN A 47 0.57 2.09 -14.62
CA ASN A 47 0.33 0.90 -13.82
C ASN A 47 -0.96 0.13 -14.17
N PHE A 48 -1.91 0.71 -14.92
CA PHE A 48 -3.24 0.11 -15.17
C PHE A 48 -3.22 -1.24 -15.90
N LYS A 49 -2.18 -1.53 -16.68
CA LYS A 49 -2.01 -2.83 -17.38
C LYS A 49 -1.15 -3.82 -16.60
N ARG A 50 -0.61 -3.45 -15.43
CA ARG A 50 0.24 -4.35 -14.65
C ARG A 50 -0.59 -5.45 -14.03
N LYS A 51 -0.05 -6.67 -14.09
CA LYS A 51 -0.65 -7.85 -13.47
C LYS A 51 -0.17 -7.97 -12.03
N CYS A 52 -0.99 -8.61 -11.18
CA CYS A 52 -0.59 -8.93 -9.82
C CYS A 52 0.67 -9.81 -9.83
N VAL A 53 1.69 -9.43 -9.06
CA VAL A 53 2.96 -10.19 -9.00
C VAL A 53 2.77 -11.58 -8.38
N SER A 54 1.77 -11.76 -7.51
CA SER A 54 1.52 -13.03 -6.82
C SER A 54 0.76 -14.05 -7.66
N CYS A 55 -0.03 -13.63 -8.66
CA CYS A 55 -0.85 -14.57 -9.43
C CYS A 55 -0.92 -14.32 -10.94
N ASN A 56 -0.21 -13.31 -11.44
CA ASN A 56 -0.15 -12.97 -12.86
C ASN A 56 -1.52 -12.74 -13.53
N LYS A 57 -2.52 -12.29 -12.76
CA LYS A 57 -3.85 -11.89 -13.25
C LYS A 57 -4.01 -10.37 -13.18
N SER A 58 -4.85 -9.81 -14.04
CA SER A 58 -5.24 -8.40 -13.97
C SER A 58 -6.04 -8.12 -12.69
N PRO A 59 -5.62 -7.16 -11.84
CA PRO A 59 -6.34 -6.87 -10.61
C PRO A 59 -7.69 -6.19 -10.88
N LYS A 60 -8.73 -6.53 -10.10
CA LYS A 60 -9.97 -5.73 -10.04
C LYS A 60 -9.69 -4.39 -9.34
N LYS A 61 -9.09 -4.47 -8.14
CA LYS A 61 -8.48 -3.34 -7.43
C LYS A 61 -6.95 -3.41 -7.61
N ILE A 62 -6.36 -2.39 -8.21
CA ILE A 62 -4.92 -2.27 -8.43
C ILE A 62 -4.30 -1.65 -7.19
N LEU A 63 -3.65 -2.47 -6.37
CA LEU A 63 -2.89 -2.04 -5.21
C LEU A 63 -1.41 -1.91 -5.61
N ILE A 64 -0.80 -0.77 -5.34
CA ILE A 64 0.63 -0.55 -5.51
C ILE A 64 1.29 -0.53 -4.14
N CYS A 65 2.16 -1.49 -3.87
CA CYS A 65 2.95 -1.52 -2.64
C CYS A 65 3.85 -0.28 -2.59
N LEU A 66 3.73 0.55 -1.56
CA LEU A 66 4.54 1.77 -1.42
C LEU A 66 6.00 1.49 -1.05
N TYR A 67 6.32 0.25 -0.66
CA TYR A 67 7.69 -0.17 -0.37
C TYR A 67 8.40 -0.54 -1.67
N CYS A 68 7.91 -1.53 -2.40
CA CYS A 68 8.61 -2.06 -3.58
C CYS A 68 8.01 -1.66 -4.94
N GLY A 69 6.85 -1.00 -4.99
CA GLY A 69 6.19 -0.58 -6.24
C GLY A 69 5.50 -1.70 -7.00
N SER A 70 5.45 -2.91 -6.45
CA SER A 70 4.78 -4.06 -7.05
C SER A 70 3.26 -3.89 -7.08
N THR A 71 2.65 -4.42 -8.14
CA THR A 71 1.19 -4.47 -8.27
C THR A 71 0.64 -5.72 -7.60
N ILE A 72 -0.32 -5.55 -6.70
CA ILE A 72 -1.00 -6.61 -5.94
C ILE A 72 -2.50 -6.50 -6.20
N CYS A 73 -3.19 -7.65 -6.21
CA CYS A 73 -4.65 -7.68 -6.25
C CYS A 73 -5.21 -7.97 -4.86
N LEU A 74 -6.35 -7.38 -4.55
CA LEU A 74 -7.25 -7.81 -3.48
C LEU A 74 -8.39 -8.61 -4.11
N HIS A 75 -8.67 -9.81 -3.63
CA HIS A 75 -9.79 -10.63 -4.11
C HIS A 75 -11.04 -10.38 -3.26
N GLU A 76 -12.23 -10.50 -3.87
CA GLU A 76 -13.51 -10.23 -3.19
C GLU A 76 -13.84 -11.28 -2.10
N SER A 77 -13.26 -12.48 -2.16
CA SER A 77 -13.32 -13.44 -1.04
C SER A 77 -12.49 -13.03 0.17
N ASP A 78 -11.72 -11.95 0.07
CA ASP A 78 -10.97 -11.36 1.18
C ASP A 78 -11.83 -10.34 1.95
N GLU A 79 -13.13 -10.17 1.63
CA GLU A 79 -14.03 -9.35 2.43
C GLU A 79 -14.06 -9.86 3.88
N ALA A 80 -13.68 -8.95 4.77
CA ALA A 80 -13.35 -9.21 6.16
C ALA A 80 -14.58 -9.64 6.97
N THR A 81 -14.92 -10.93 6.98
CA THR A 81 -15.72 -11.56 8.04
C THR A 81 -15.42 -13.06 8.09
N GLY A 82 -14.57 -13.52 9.00
CA GLY A 82 -14.47 -14.95 9.31
C GLY A 82 -13.22 -15.38 10.09
N PRO A 83 -13.32 -16.38 11.00
CA PRO A 83 -12.22 -16.84 11.82
C PRO A 83 -11.22 -17.68 10.99
N LEU A 84 -9.95 -17.22 10.96
CA LEU A 84 -8.66 -17.92 10.79
C LEU A 84 -8.46 -19.11 9.82
N SER A 85 -9.47 -19.65 9.13
CA SER A 85 -9.32 -20.80 8.26
C SER A 85 -9.16 -20.44 6.77
N GLN A 86 -7.90 -20.33 6.38
CA GLN A 86 -7.31 -20.96 5.18
C GLN A 86 -7.38 -20.30 3.80
N THR A 87 -7.48 -18.98 3.69
CA THR A 87 -6.84 -18.27 2.56
C THR A 87 -6.27 -16.94 3.02
N ILE A 88 -4.96 -16.89 3.27
CA ILE A 88 -4.25 -15.62 3.45
C ILE A 88 -4.40 -14.85 2.13
N SER A 89 -4.95 -13.64 2.19
CA SER A 89 -5.08 -12.82 0.99
C SER A 89 -3.70 -12.57 0.38
N LYS A 90 -3.62 -12.45 -0.95
CA LYS A 90 -2.33 -12.21 -1.63
C LYS A 90 -1.66 -10.93 -1.17
N CYS A 91 -2.46 -9.97 -0.71
CA CYS A 91 -2.00 -8.71 -0.13
C CYS A 91 -1.40 -8.93 1.27
N ILE A 92 -2.03 -9.74 2.13
CA ILE A 92 -1.43 -10.11 3.41
C ILE A 92 -0.13 -10.92 3.20
N TYR A 93 -0.11 -11.88 2.28
CA TYR A 93 1.12 -12.62 1.97
C TYR A 93 2.27 -11.71 1.50
N HIS A 94 1.97 -10.71 0.67
CA HIS A 94 2.97 -9.73 0.25
C HIS A 94 3.42 -8.82 1.41
N THR A 95 2.52 -8.51 2.35
CA THR A 95 2.82 -7.71 3.54
C THR A 95 3.88 -8.38 4.40
N THR A 96 3.74 -9.68 4.68
CA THR A 96 4.74 -10.45 5.43
C THR A 96 6.10 -10.45 4.75
N ILE A 97 6.14 -10.54 3.40
CA ILE A 97 7.42 -10.58 2.66
C ILE A 97 8.06 -9.20 2.51
N CYS A 98 7.26 -8.17 2.20
CA CYS A 98 7.76 -6.86 1.79
C CYS A 98 7.90 -5.87 2.96
N GLY A 99 7.06 -6.02 3.98
CA GLY A 99 6.94 -5.05 5.07
C GLY A 99 7.08 -5.65 6.47
N GLY A 100 7.40 -6.95 6.59
CA GLY A 100 7.60 -7.57 7.91
C GLY A 100 6.36 -7.48 8.79
N ASP A 101 5.21 -7.82 8.22
CA ASP A 101 3.86 -7.80 8.81
C ASP A 101 3.15 -6.44 8.85
N GLN A 102 3.78 -5.32 8.46
CA GLN A 102 3.08 -4.06 8.21
C GLN A 102 3.38 -3.49 6.83
N CYS A 103 2.36 -3.09 6.06
CA CYS A 103 2.59 -2.55 4.73
C CYS A 103 1.51 -1.54 4.32
N LEU A 104 1.86 -0.74 3.32
CA LEU A 104 1.02 0.30 2.75
C LEU A 104 0.83 0.04 1.26
N TYR A 105 -0.42 0.13 0.81
CA TYR A 105 -0.74 0.02 -0.61
C TYR A 105 -1.60 1.16 -1.09
N LEU A 106 -1.19 1.81 -2.17
CA LEU A 106 -2.01 2.80 -2.86
C LEU A 106 -3.00 2.10 -3.79
N CYS A 107 -4.30 2.32 -3.59
CA CYS A 107 -5.35 1.78 -4.44
C CYS A 107 -5.68 2.73 -5.59
N LEU A 108 -5.24 2.37 -6.80
CA LEU A 108 -5.40 3.25 -7.97
C LEU A 108 -6.85 3.51 -8.35
N ASN A 109 -7.74 2.55 -8.08
CA ASN A 109 -9.16 2.66 -8.39
C ASN A 109 -9.89 3.71 -7.53
N THR A 110 -9.38 4.00 -6.33
CA THR A 110 -10.12 4.81 -5.35
C THR A 110 -9.34 5.96 -4.76
N SER A 111 -8.05 6.10 -5.08
CA SER A 111 -7.14 7.09 -4.50
C SER A 111 -7.05 7.00 -2.97
N SER A 112 -7.27 5.79 -2.44
CA SER A 112 -7.17 5.45 -1.02
C SER A 112 -5.86 4.73 -0.74
N ILE A 113 -5.50 4.67 0.55
CA ILE A 113 -4.43 3.80 1.03
C ILE A 113 -5.05 2.59 1.72
N LEU A 114 -4.49 1.40 1.49
CA LEU A 114 -4.78 0.20 2.26
C LEU A 114 -3.67 0.02 3.29
N PHE A 115 -4.03 0.12 4.56
CA PHE A 115 -3.17 -0.30 5.65
C PHE A 115 -3.29 -1.80 5.82
N THR A 116 -2.18 -2.49 5.97
CA THR A 116 -2.15 -3.90 6.36
C THR A 116 -1.28 -4.06 7.59
N SER A 117 -1.76 -4.85 8.54
CA SER A 117 -1.00 -5.26 9.72
C SER A 117 -1.40 -6.66 10.12
N GLU A 118 -0.42 -7.56 10.25
CA GLU A 118 -0.62 -8.99 10.45
C GLU A 118 -1.60 -9.56 9.40
N ASN A 119 -2.75 -10.07 9.84
CA ASN A 119 -3.82 -10.61 9.00
C ASN A 119 -5.00 -9.64 8.81
N ARG A 120 -4.84 -8.38 9.20
CA ARG A 120 -5.88 -7.35 9.12
C ARG A 120 -5.52 -6.30 8.09
N PHE A 121 -6.54 -5.66 7.53
CA PHE A 121 -6.36 -4.54 6.63
C PHE A 121 -7.57 -3.61 6.64
N GLU A 122 -7.36 -2.36 6.28
CA GLU A 122 -8.43 -1.37 6.15
C GLU A 122 -8.08 -0.27 5.13
N PHE A 123 -9.08 0.19 4.38
CA PHE A 123 -8.93 1.30 3.45
C PHE A 123 -9.14 2.64 4.16
N MET A 124 -8.22 3.58 3.92
CA MET A 124 -8.21 4.90 4.51
C MET A 124 -7.91 5.99 3.47
N SER A 125 -7.96 7.26 3.89
CA SER A 125 -7.67 8.40 3.02
C SER A 125 -6.25 8.34 2.46
N GLY A 126 -6.11 8.47 1.14
CA GLY A 126 -4.82 8.42 0.47
C GLY A 126 -4.07 9.76 0.42
N PRO A 127 -2.83 9.76 -0.10
CA PRO A 127 -1.97 10.94 -0.14
C PRO A 127 -2.26 11.89 -1.31
N TYR A 128 -3.21 11.57 -2.18
CA TYR A 128 -3.50 12.34 -3.39
C TYR A 128 -4.68 13.29 -3.18
N VAL A 129 -4.47 14.56 -3.54
CA VAL A 129 -5.43 15.66 -3.35
C VAL A 129 -5.54 16.51 -4.61
N ASP A 130 -6.67 17.19 -4.78
CA ASP A 130 -6.82 18.20 -5.81
C ASP A 130 -6.06 19.49 -5.45
N LYS A 131 -6.14 20.49 -6.33
CA LYS A 131 -5.47 21.80 -6.15
C LYS A 131 -5.89 22.56 -4.88
N ASN A 132 -7.02 22.22 -4.27
CA ASN A 132 -7.53 22.84 -3.05
C ASN A 132 -7.12 22.04 -1.79
N GLY A 133 -6.46 20.88 -1.95
CA GLY A 133 -6.12 19.98 -0.84
C GLY A 133 -7.20 18.94 -0.53
N ASP A 134 -8.29 18.90 -1.30
CA ASP A 134 -9.39 17.96 -1.09
C ASP A 134 -9.08 16.60 -1.72
N ILE A 135 -9.49 15.53 -1.05
CA ILE A 135 -9.47 14.19 -1.63
C ILE A 135 -10.61 14.01 -2.65
N ASP A 136 -10.47 13.01 -3.53
CA ASP A 136 -11.55 12.58 -4.44
C ASP A 136 -11.78 11.07 -4.28
N PRO A 137 -12.54 10.67 -3.24
CA PRO A 137 -12.78 9.26 -2.94
C PRO A 137 -13.45 8.56 -4.11
N HIS A 138 -12.94 7.39 -4.48
CA HIS A 138 -13.43 6.62 -5.64
C HIS A 138 -13.38 7.40 -6.97
N LEU A 139 -12.62 8.49 -7.04
CA LEU A 139 -12.46 9.34 -8.22
C LEU A 139 -13.79 9.88 -8.78
N LYS A 140 -14.80 10.06 -7.92
CA LYS A 140 -16.17 10.42 -8.34
C LYS A 140 -16.27 11.83 -8.92
N ARG A 141 -15.45 12.77 -8.44
CA ARG A 141 -15.47 14.17 -8.91
C ARG A 141 -14.67 14.37 -10.19
N GLY A 142 -13.85 13.39 -10.59
CA GLY A 142 -13.00 13.46 -11.79
C GLY A 142 -11.96 14.58 -11.73
N LYS A 143 -11.50 14.95 -10.53
CA LYS A 143 -10.50 16.02 -10.37
C LYS A 143 -9.10 15.52 -10.72
N ASN A 144 -8.26 16.42 -11.21
CA ASN A 144 -6.83 16.16 -11.27
C ASN A 144 -6.28 16.11 -9.84
N LEU A 145 -5.67 14.98 -9.48
CA LEU A 145 -5.05 14.78 -8.18
C LEU A 145 -3.54 14.78 -8.28
N TYR A 146 -2.91 15.29 -7.22
CA TYR A 146 -1.48 15.42 -7.07
C TYR A 146 -1.05 14.86 -5.71
N LEU A 147 0.14 14.28 -5.67
CA LEU A 147 0.70 13.71 -4.45
C LEU A 147 1.00 14.84 -3.45
N SER A 148 0.39 14.76 -2.27
CA SER A 148 0.75 15.60 -1.13
C SER A 148 1.83 14.89 -0.32
N GLN A 149 3.06 15.45 -0.35
CA GLN A 149 4.16 14.91 0.45
C GLN A 149 3.83 14.93 1.95
N HIS A 150 3.14 15.97 2.42
CA HIS A 150 2.67 16.06 3.80
C HIS A 150 1.79 14.87 4.18
N LYS A 151 0.75 14.57 3.38
CA LYS A 151 -0.13 13.42 3.66
C LYS A 151 0.60 12.09 3.52
N LEU A 152 1.51 11.96 2.56
CA LEU A 152 2.30 10.75 2.39
C LEU A 152 3.18 10.50 3.62
N ASN A 153 3.84 11.53 4.14
CA ASN A 153 4.64 11.43 5.37
C ASN A 153 3.76 11.01 6.56
N GLN A 154 2.59 11.64 6.75
CA GLN A 154 1.65 11.26 7.80
C GLN A 154 1.21 9.79 7.72
N ILE A 155 1.03 9.26 6.51
CA ILE A 155 0.70 7.85 6.29
C ILE A 155 1.87 6.95 6.69
N PHE A 156 3.10 7.33 6.35
CA PHE A 156 4.30 6.57 6.75
C PHE A 156 4.57 6.65 8.25
N ASP A 157 4.28 7.78 8.90
CA ASP A 157 4.42 7.95 10.36
C ASP A 157 3.61 6.90 11.13
N VAL A 158 2.46 6.47 10.60
CA VAL A 158 1.64 5.41 11.24
C VAL A 158 2.42 4.09 11.33
N ILE A 159 3.15 3.72 10.26
CA ILE A 159 3.98 2.51 10.22
C ILE A 159 5.19 2.70 11.14
N VAL A 160 5.91 3.82 11.02
CA VAL A 160 7.15 4.05 11.78
C VAL A 160 6.89 4.07 13.28
N ASN A 161 5.71 4.54 13.71
CA ASN A 161 5.30 4.49 15.11
C ASN A 161 4.63 3.16 15.52
N SER A 162 4.60 2.15 14.64
CA SER A 162 3.95 0.85 14.87
C SER A 162 2.47 0.96 15.27
N THR A 163 1.76 1.96 14.73
CA THR A 163 0.36 2.26 15.08
C THR A 163 -0.67 1.78 14.04
N ALA A 164 -0.23 1.05 13.00
CA ALA A 164 -1.10 0.57 11.93
C ALA A 164 -2.30 -0.25 12.44
N ASP A 165 -2.07 -1.18 13.37
CA ASP A 165 -3.14 -1.99 13.98
C ASP A 165 -4.17 -1.14 14.72
N VAL A 166 -3.69 -0.10 15.43
CA VAL A 166 -4.55 0.83 16.18
C VAL A 166 -5.43 1.61 15.21
N GLU A 167 -4.87 2.06 14.09
CA GLU A 167 -5.62 2.84 13.11
C GLU A 167 -6.62 1.97 12.34
N ILE A 168 -6.23 0.73 11.98
CA ILE A 168 -7.15 -0.27 11.41
C ILE A 168 -8.33 -0.47 12.36
N TYR A 169 -8.08 -0.74 13.64
CA TYR A 169 -9.13 -0.99 14.63
C TYR A 169 -10.08 0.20 14.83
N LYS A 170 -9.54 1.42 14.96
CA LYS A 170 -10.34 2.65 15.10
C LYS A 170 -11.27 2.89 13.93
N HIS A 171 -10.83 2.55 12.72
CA HIS A 171 -11.62 2.78 11.52
C HIS A 171 -12.71 1.71 11.36
N THR A 172 -12.42 0.45 11.70
CA THR A 172 -13.42 -0.63 11.72
C THR A 172 -14.57 -0.30 12.68
N LEU A 173 -14.28 0.17 13.90
CA LEU A 173 -15.32 0.55 14.88
C LEU A 173 -16.23 1.72 14.45
N LYS A 174 -15.76 2.59 13.56
CA LYS A 174 -16.57 3.73 13.05
C LYS A 174 -17.48 3.34 11.90
N ALA A 175 -17.26 2.17 11.30
CA ALA A 175 -18.05 1.65 10.18
C ALA A 175 -19.23 0.78 10.62
N GLU A 176 -19.24 0.35 11.89
CA GLU A 176 -20.35 -0.33 12.58
C GLU A 176 -21.37 0.68 13.15
#